data_AF-A0A077JEX8-F1
#
_entry.id   AF-A0A077JEX8-F1
#
_cell.length_a   1.000
_cell.length_b   1.000
_cell.length_c   1.000
_cell.angle_alpha   90.00
_cell.angle_beta   90.00
_cell.angle_gamma   90.00
#
_symmetry.space_group_name_H-M   'P 1'
#
loop_
_entity.id
_entity.type
_entity.pdbx_description
1 polymer ?
#
loop_
_entity_poly.entity_id
_entity_poly.type
_entity_poly.pdbx_seq_one_letter_code
_entity_poly.pdbx_strand_id
1 'polypeptide(L)' 'MLVILTQESVLSAQTVCQDCLLANHQGLPRWKQGTLSCGSSVHKNFESHQPKRYQCQMGFQLAEVEEILR' A
#
# COMPACT_ATOMS: atom_id res chain seq x y z
N MET A 1 0.26 0.20 -8.26
CA MET A 1 0.65 1.26 -7.30
C MET A 1 -0.02 0.99 -5.95
N LEU A 2 0.56 1.44 -4.82
CA LEU A 2 -0.13 1.40 -3.52
C LEU A 2 -0.69 2.79 -3.16
N VAL A 3 -1.89 2.81 -2.60
CA VAL A 3 -2.53 4.00 -2.02
C VAL A 3 -2.88 3.75 -0.56
N ILE A 4 -2.97 4.81 0.24
CA ILE A 4 -3.45 4.75 1.62
C ILE A 4 -4.96 5.00 1.62
N LEU A 5 -5.69 4.11 2.27
CA LEU A 5 -7.11 4.24 2.50
C LEU A 5 -7.35 4.96 3.83
N THR A 6 -8.11 6.05 3.79
CA THR A 6 -8.62 6.74 4.98
C THR A 6 -10.15 6.59 5.02
N GLN A 7 -10.80 7.11 6.06
CA GLN A 7 -12.26 7.08 6.14
C GLN A 7 -12.92 7.94 5.05
N GLU A 8 -12.26 9.02 4.63
CA GLU A 8 -12.87 10.06 3.79
C GLU A 8 -12.23 10.18 2.41
N SER A 9 -11.02 9.66 2.23
CA SER A 9 -10.22 9.86 1.02
C SER A 9 -9.21 8.75 0.74
N VAL A 10 -8.67 8.77 -0.47
CA VAL A 10 -7.56 7.92 -0.90
C VAL A 10 -6.35 8.82 -1.14
N LEU A 11 -5.22 8.47 -0.53
CA LEU A 11 -3.97 9.24 -0.61
C LEU A 11 -2.90 8.43 -1.33
N SER A 12 -2.00 9.11 -2.04
CA SER A 12 -0.77 8.46 -2.52
C SER A 12 0.00 7.90 -1.32
N ALA A 13 0.45 6.65 -1.41
CA ALA A 13 1.30 6.09 -0.38
C ALA A 13 2.60 6.89 -0.20
N GLN A 14 3.06 7.58 -1.25
CA GLN A 14 4.25 8.43 -1.19
C GLN A 14 4.10 9.57 -0.18
N THR A 15 2.90 10.14 -0.01
CA THR A 15 2.66 11.25 0.93
C THR A 15 3.04 10.90 2.38
N VAL A 16 2.94 9.62 2.74
CA VAL A 16 3.33 9.13 4.08
C VAL A 16 4.68 8.42 4.03
N CYS A 17 4.95 7.67 2.97
CA CYS A 17 6.16 6.87 2.87
C CYS A 17 7.43 7.73 2.65
N GLN A 18 7.30 8.95 2.13
CA GLN A 18 8.43 9.86 1.91
C GLN A 18 9.22 10.13 3.20
N ASP A 19 8.53 10.25 4.34
CA ASP A 19 9.13 10.50 5.66
C ASP A 19 9.13 9.27 6.57
N CYS A 20 8.85 8.09 6.02
CA CYS A 20 8.77 6.84 6.79
C CYS A 20 10.11 6.11 6.84
N LEU A 21 10.60 5.80 8.04
CA LEU A 21 11.85 5.05 8.25
C LEU A 21 11.86 3.64 7.62
N LEU A 22 10.68 3.08 7.33
CA LEU A 22 10.51 1.75 6.75
C LEU A 22 10.36 1.78 5.22
N ALA A 23 10.29 2.95 4.59
CA ALA A 23 10.18 3.10 3.14
C ALA A 23 11.48 2.71 2.41
N ASN A 24 11.42 2.59 1.10
CA ASN A 24 12.62 2.49 0.27
C ASN A 24 13.29 3.87 0.11
N HIS A 25 14.45 3.92 -0.55
CA HIS A 25 15.20 5.17 -0.74
C HIS A 25 14.49 6.22 -1.60
N GLN A 26 13.39 5.87 -2.26
CA GLN A 26 12.58 6.79 -3.07
C GLN A 26 11.34 7.31 -2.31
N GLY A 27 11.21 6.98 -1.02
CA GLY A 27 10.02 7.36 -0.26
C GLY A 27 8.78 6.54 -0.63
N LEU A 28 8.95 5.34 -1.17
CA LEU A 28 7.87 4.43 -1.56
C LEU A 28 7.77 3.24 -0.60
N PRO A 29 6.60 2.57 -0.52
CA PRO A 29 6.45 1.35 0.24
C PRO A 29 7.52 0.31 -0.12
N ARG A 30 8.15 -0.29 0.90
CA ARG A 30 9.32 -1.15 0.70
C ARG A 30 8.92 -2.56 0.32
N TRP A 31 9.26 -2.96 -0.91
CA TRP A 31 9.08 -4.31 -1.42
C TRP A 31 10.37 -5.13 -1.33
N LYS A 32 10.25 -6.40 -0.97
CA LYS A 32 11.34 -7.38 -1.00
C LYS A 32 10.79 -8.70 -1.51
N GLN A 33 11.35 -9.21 -2.61
CA GLN A 33 10.96 -10.51 -3.20
C GLN A 33 9.44 -10.64 -3.42
N GLY A 34 8.80 -9.59 -3.96
CA GLY A 34 7.36 -9.59 -4.23
C GLY A 34 6.46 -9.46 -3.00
N THR A 35 7.02 -9.28 -1.80
CA THR A 35 6.27 -9.04 -0.57
C THR A 35 6.47 -7.60 -0.07
N LEU A 36 5.40 -6.98 0.42
CA LEU A 36 5.46 -5.69 1.08
C LEU A 36 6.15 -5.84 2.43
N SER A 37 7.46 -5.58 2.49
CA SER A 37 8.30 -5.83 3.68
C SER A 37 8.05 -4.89 4.85
N CYS A 38 7.46 -3.71 4.59
CA CYS A 38 7.07 -2.76 5.63
C CYS A 38 5.62 -2.95 6.13
N GLY A 39 4.98 -4.07 5.78
CA GLY A 39 3.59 -4.34 6.12
C GLY A 39 3.23 -5.82 6.01
N SER A 40 1.94 -6.10 6.06
CA SER A 40 1.40 -7.46 5.94
C SER A 40 0.09 -7.43 5.17
N SER A 41 -0.20 -8.48 4.40
CA SER A 41 -1.44 -8.57 3.64
C SER A 41 -2.63 -8.75 4.59
N VAL A 42 -3.68 -7.96 4.38
CA VAL A 42 -4.93 -8.02 5.15
C VAL A 42 -5.94 -8.77 4.30
N HIS A 43 -6.12 -10.06 4.61
CA HIS A 43 -7.07 -11.02 4.02
C HIS A 43 -7.21 -11.04 2.48
N LYS A 44 -6.98 -12.22 1.89
CA LYS A 44 -7.42 -12.53 0.52
C LYS A 44 -8.94 -12.67 0.53
N ASN A 45 -9.67 -11.61 0.23
CA ASN A 45 -11.10 -11.76 -0.07
C ASN A 45 -11.20 -12.70 -1.29
N PHE A 46 -11.96 -13.79 -1.16
CA PHE A 46 -12.15 -14.80 -2.20
C PHE A 46 -12.94 -14.28 -3.41
N GLU A 47 -13.40 -13.03 -3.36
CA GLU A 47 -14.03 -12.34 -4.47
C GLU A 47 -12.98 -11.79 -5.44
N SER A 48 -13.05 -12.24 -6.69
CA SER A 48 -12.03 -12.03 -7.73
C SER A 48 -11.78 -10.58 -8.14
N HIS A 49 -12.54 -9.62 -7.61
CA HIS A 49 -12.51 -8.22 -8.05
C HIS A 49 -12.03 -7.23 -7.00
N GLN A 50 -11.68 -7.67 -5.79
CA GLN A 50 -11.15 -6.74 -4.78
C GLN A 50 -9.64 -6.55 -4.91
N PRO A 51 -9.14 -5.31 -4.79
CA PRO A 51 -7.71 -5.04 -4.81
C PRO A 51 -7.03 -5.72 -3.63
N LYS A 52 -5.76 -6.11 -3.80
CA LYS A 52 -4.95 -6.62 -2.69
C LYS A 52 -4.82 -5.53 -1.64
N ARG A 53 -5.03 -5.90 -0.37
CA ARG A 53 -4.95 -4.99 0.78
C ARG A 53 -3.83 -5.37 1.72
N TYR A 54 -3.28 -4.35 2.36
CA TYR A 54 -2.19 -4.48 3.31
C TYR A 54 -2.41 -3.54 4.50
N GLN A 55 -1.78 -3.86 5.63
CA GLN A 55 -1.58 -2.94 6.73
C GLN A 55 -0.07 -2.74 6.88
N CYS A 56 0.40 -1.49 6.82
CA CYS A 56 1.81 -1.23 7.11
C CYS A 56 2.06 -1.21 8.62
N GLN A 57 3.33 -1.33 9.01
CA GLN A 57 3.73 -1.33 10.42
C GLN A 57 3.37 -0.03 11.16
N MET A 58 3.20 1.09 10.44
CA MET A 58 2.71 2.35 11.01
C MET A 58 1.19 2.36 11.27
N GLY A 59 0.47 1.29 10.91
CA GLY A 59 -0.96 1.13 11.13
C GLY A 59 -1.86 1.53 9.96
N PHE A 60 -1.33 2.19 8.92
CA PHE A 60 -2.11 2.59 7.74
C PHE A 60 -2.61 1.38 6.94
N GLN A 61 -3.84 1.49 6.43
CA GLN A 61 -4.42 0.56 5.47
C GLN A 61 -4.00 0.96 4.05
N LEU A 62 -3.50 0.00 3.28
CA LEU A 62 -3.10 0.21 1.89
C LEU A 62 -3.89 -0.70 0.94
N ALA A 63 -4.10 -0.22 -0.28
CA ALA A 63 -4.65 -1.00 -1.38
C ALA A 63 -3.76 -0.91 -2.61
N GLU A 64 -3.64 -2.03 -3.32
CA GLU A 64 -2.98 -2.11 -4.62
C GLU A 64 -3.96 -1.73 -5.72
N VAL A 65 -3.68 -0.64 -6.40
CA VAL A 65 -4.47 -0.12 -7.51
C VAL A 65 -3.67 -0.22 -8.81
N GLU A 66 -4.37 -0.49 -9.89
CA GLU A 66 -3.82 -0.47 -11.25
C GLU A 66 -4.00 0.92 -11.83
N GLU A 67 -2.97 1.40 -12.52
CA GLU A 67 -3.06 2.65 -13.27
C GLU A 67 -3.74 2.33 -14.60
N ILE A 68 -4.96 2.84 -14.79
CA ILE A 68 -5.65 2.73 -16.08
C ILE A 68 -5.14 3.88 -16.94
N LEU A 69 -4.14 3.61 -17.79
CA LEU A 69 -3.77 4.51 -18.87
C LEU A 69 -5.00 4.65 -19.80
N ARG A 70 -5.62 5.83 -19.77
CA ARG A 70 -6.64 6.25 -20.73
C ARG A 70 -6.01 7.11 -21.80
#